data_AF-A0A7C1FFK2-F1
#
_entry.id   AF-A0A7C1FFK2-F1
#
_cell.length_a   1.000
_cell.length_b   1.000
_cell.length_c   1.000
_cell.angle_alpha   90.00
_cell.angle_beta   90.00
_cell.angle_gamma   90.00
#
_symmetry.space_group_name_H-M   'P 1'
#
loop_
_entity.id
_entity.type
_entity.pdbx_description
1 polymer ?
#
loop_
_entity_poly.entity_id
_entity_poly.type
_entity_poly.pdbx_seq_one_letter_code
_entity_poly.pdbx_strand_id
1 'polypeptide(L)' 'MQITDVKVRKVLNEGRMKAVVSVTFDDAFVVHDIKVVEGKSGLFVAM' A
#
# COMPACT_ATOMS: atom_id res chain seq x y z
N MET A 1 -8.64 10.40 11.43
CA MET A 1 -7.23 10.14 11.10
C MET A 1 -7.01 10.51 9.65
N GLN A 2 -6.05 11.37 9.36
CA GLN A 2 -5.66 11.78 8.01
C GLN A 2 -4.40 11.04 7.59
N ILE A 3 -4.29 10.67 6.31
CA ILE A 3 -3.05 10.13 5.75
C ILE A 3 -2.14 11.32 5.45
N THR A 4 -0.98 11.37 6.09
CA THR A 4 -0.03 12.48 5.93
C THR A 4 1.22 12.11 5.14
N ASP A 5 1.56 10.83 5.04
CA ASP A 5 2.65 10.34 4.18
C ASP A 5 2.36 8.93 3.65
N VAL A 6 2.87 8.64 2.45
CA VAL A 6 2.76 7.32 1.81
C VAL A 6 4.08 6.95 1.14
N LYS A 7 4.70 5.87 1.62
CA LYS A 7 5.92 5.30 1.02
C LYS A 7 5.56 4.07 0.21
N VAL A 8 5.90 4.08 -1.08
CA VAL A 8 5.56 3.00 -2.02
C VAL A 8 6.80 2.27 -2.50
N ARG A 9 6.84 0.96 -2.28
CA ARG A 9 7.82 0.06 -2.89
C ARG A 9 7.12 -0.80 -3.95
N LYS A 10 7.30 -0.44 -5.22
CA LYS A 10 6.78 -1.22 -6.35
C LYS A 10 7.43 -2.60 -6.39
N VAL A 11 6.64 -3.59 -6.76
CA VAL A 11 7.10 -4.96 -7.02
C VAL A 11 7.00 -5.18 -8.53
N LEU A 12 8.13 -5.51 -9.16
CA LEU A 12 8.23 -5.66 -10.62
C LEU A 12 7.84 -7.07 -11.11
N ASN A 13 7.27 -7.91 -10.25
CA ASN A 13 6.92 -9.27 -10.58
C ASN A 13 5.54 -9.33 -11.26
N GLU A 14 5.32 -10.33 -12.12
CA GLU A 14 4.06 -10.57 -12.84
C GLU A 14 2.90 -11.04 -11.94
N GLY A 15 3.12 -11.19 -10.64
CA GLY A 15 2.11 -11.61 -9.68
C GLY A 15 0.99 -10.58 -9.47
N ARG A 16 -0.02 -11.00 -8.69
CA ARG A 16 -1.15 -10.12 -8.31
C ARG A 16 -0.73 -8.98 -7.39
N MET A 17 0.35 -9.13 -6.62
CA MET A 17 0.87 -8.08 -5.73
C MET A 17 1.73 -7.10 -6.53
N LYS A 18 1.34 -5.81 -6.53
CA LYS A 18 1.97 -4.75 -7.32
C LYS A 18 2.86 -3.82 -6.50
N ALA A 19 2.56 -3.66 -5.22
CA ALA A 19 3.39 -2.86 -4.33
C ALA A 19 3.22 -3.29 -2.86
N VAL A 20 4.24 -2.97 -2.06
CA VAL A 20 4.14 -2.90 -0.61
C VAL A 20 4.24 -1.42 -0.23
N VAL A 21 3.32 -0.95 0.61
CA VAL A 21 3.20 0.44 1.01
C VAL A 21 3.25 0.57 2.53
N SER A 22 3.74 1.72 2.99
CA SER A 22 3.62 2.16 4.38
C SER A 22 2.90 3.50 4.40
N VAL A 23 1.96 3.65 5.33
CA VAL A 23 1.08 4.82 5.43
C VAL A 23 1.26 5.45 6.81
N THR A 24 1.53 6.75 6.83
CA THR A 24 1.60 7.54 8.06
C THR A 24 0.29 8.26 8.26
N PHE A 25 -0.26 8.17 9.46
CA PHE A 25 -1.46 8.86 9.89
C PHE A 25 -1.10 9.97 10.87
N ASP A 26 -1.69 11.16 10.64
CA ASP A 26 -1.60 12.33 11.50
C ASP A 26 -0.14 12.68 11.92
N ASP A 27 0.84 12.43 11.04
CA ASP A 27 2.29 12.58 11.27
C ASP A 27 2.85 11.85 12.51
N ALA A 28 2.09 10.91 13.07
CA ALA A 28 2.36 10.32 14.37
C ALA A 28 2.36 8.79 14.38
N PHE A 29 1.64 8.15 13.47
CA PHE A 29 1.44 6.70 13.49
C PHE A 29 1.65 6.07 12.11
N VAL A 30 2.61 5.15 12.01
CA VAL A 30 2.94 4.49 10.74
C VAL A 30 2.43 3.05 10.73
N VAL A 31 1.73 2.68 9.67
CA VAL A 31 1.40 1.28 9.36
C VAL A 31 2.27 0.78 8.22
N HIS A 32 2.95 -0.34 8.46
CA HIS A 32 3.83 -1.00 7.49
C HIS A 32 3.16 -2.21 6.83
N ASP A 33 3.79 -2.69 5.74
CA ASP A 33 3.44 -3.92 5.03
C ASP A 33 2.03 -4.02 4.44
N ILE A 34 1.40 -2.87 4.18
CA ILE A 34 0.14 -2.79 3.43
C ILE A 34 0.42 -3.22 1.98
N LYS A 35 -0.44 -4.05 1.39
CA LYS A 35 -0.24 -4.59 0.03
C LYS A 35 -1.16 -3.90 -0.96
N VAL A 36 -0.64 -3.54 -2.12
CA VAL A 36 -1.44 -3.15 -3.28
C VAL A 36 -1.55 -4.35 -4.20
N VAL A 37 -2.76 -4.81 -4.48
CA VAL A 37 -3.05 -6.05 -5.19
C VAL A 37 -3.98 -5.78 -6.37
N GLU A 38 -3.75 -6.49 -7.48
CA GLU A 38 -4.62 -6.49 -8.65
C GLU A 38 -5.74 -7.55 -8.50
N GLY A 39 -6.95 -7.03 -8.34
CA GLY A 39 -8.21 -7.77 -8.31
C GLY A 39 -8.82 -7.94 -9.70
N LYS A 40 -9.93 -8.66 -9.78
CA LYS A 40 -10.70 -8.80 -11.03
C LYS A 40 -11.28 -7.46 -11.52
N SER A 41 -11.54 -6.54 -10.59
CA SER A 41 -12.16 -5.23 -10.87
C SER A 41 -11.17 -4.06 -10.75
N GLY A 42 -9.86 -4.34 -10.78
CA GLY A 42 -8.81 -3.33 -10.67
C GLY A 42 -7.95 -3.44 -9.41
N LEU A 43 -7.16 -2.39 -9.16
CA LEU A 43 -6.25 -2.32 -8.01
C LEU A 43 -7.00 -2.05 -6.71
N PHE A 44 -6.60 -2.74 -5.64
CA PHE A 44 -7.11 -2.50 -4.30
C PHE A 44 -6.00 -2.63 -3.25
N VAL A 45 -6.27 -2.11 -2.06
CA VAL A 45 -5.38 -2.19 -0.90
C VAL A 45 -5.83 -3.35 -0.01
N ALA A 46 -4.90 -4.24 0.32
CA ALA A 46 -5.08 -5.33 1.26
C ALA A 46 -4.24 -5.03 2.52
N MET A 47 -4.93 -4.90 3.65
CA MET A 47 -4.37 -4.62 4.98
C MET A 47 -4.59 -5.83 5.88
#